data_AF-A0A509L957-F1
#
_entry.id   AF-A0A509L957-F1
#
_cell.length_a   1.000
_cell.length_b   1.000
_cell.length_c   1.000
_cell.angle_alpha   90.00
_cell.angle_beta   90.00
_cell.angle_gamma   90.00
#
_symmetry.space_group_name_H-M   'P 1'
#
loop_
_entity.id
_entity.type
_entity.pdbx_description
1 polymer ?
#
loop_
_entity_poly.entity_id
_entity_poly.type
_entity_poly.pdbx_seq_one_letter_code
_entity_poly.pdbx_strand_id
1 'polypeptide(L)'
;MSGSLWRPQWQWVWQVIDKNNGVTAFFFDMTGIMIFSGVIMALSRHLFDRSHRIVGLPRRSSLALVLLGGIVVVGFVLEGMRIAMTGAAGSAAYAFVGFSISTLFSNPEALSDVYGYGWYVHAVLTGAFIVFLPFSRLLHIILSPVVLALNAATAHKFKGQ
;
A
#
# COMPACT_ATOMS: atom_id res chain seq x y z
N MET A 1 -17.04 2.85 16.58
CA MET A 1 -16.61 3.33 17.92
C MET A 1 -17.31 2.57 19.06
N SER A 2 -17.76 1.32 18.86
CA SER A 2 -18.61 0.62 19.86
C SER A 2 -17.83 -0.35 20.78
N GLY A 3 -16.58 -0.70 20.42
CA GLY A 3 -15.77 -1.62 21.20
C GLY A 3 -15.08 -1.02 22.44
N SER A 4 -14.86 0.30 22.48
CA SER A 4 -14.11 0.96 23.56
C SER A 4 -14.94 1.17 24.83
N LEU A 5 -16.27 1.10 24.74
CA LEU A 5 -17.18 1.31 25.87
C LEU A 5 -17.33 0.07 26.76
N TRP A 6 -16.91 -1.12 26.28
CA TRP A 6 -17.21 -2.38 26.96
C TRP A 6 -16.08 -2.87 27.90
N ARG A 7 -14.81 -2.53 27.64
CA ARG A 7 -13.64 -2.95 28.46
C ARG A 7 -12.49 -1.93 28.38
N PRO A 8 -12.48 -0.86 29.18
CA PRO A 8 -11.43 0.17 29.15
C PRO A 8 -10.03 -0.30 29.63
N GLN A 9 -9.92 -1.47 30.27
CA GLN A 9 -8.67 -1.98 30.87
C GLN A 9 -7.75 -2.80 29.93
N TRP A 10 -8.07 -2.96 28.65
CA TRP A 10 -7.24 -3.73 27.72
C TRP A 10 -6.13 -2.86 27.11
N GLN A 11 -4.91 -2.96 27.68
CA GLN A 11 -3.74 -2.19 27.23
C GLN A 11 -3.40 -2.39 25.75
N TRP A 12 -3.71 -3.55 25.16
CA TRP A 12 -3.47 -3.80 23.72
C TRP A 12 -4.37 -2.98 22.80
N VAL A 13 -5.60 -2.63 23.23
CA VAL A 13 -6.52 -1.78 22.46
C VAL A 13 -5.95 -0.37 22.37
N TRP A 14 -5.42 0.14 23.48
CA TRP A 14 -4.73 1.42 23.52
C TRP A 14 -3.44 1.40 22.68
N GLN A 15 -2.70 0.28 22.66
CA GLN A 15 -1.51 0.13 21.81
C GLN A 15 -1.80 0.14 20.30
N VAL A 16 -2.98 -0.32 19.86
CA VAL A 16 -3.41 -0.29 18.45
C VAL A 16 -4.06 1.05 18.08
N ILE A 17 -4.70 1.72 19.06
CA ILE A 17 -5.29 3.06 18.88
C ILE A 17 -4.23 4.15 18.93
N ASP A 18 -3.16 3.96 19.71
CA ASP A 18 -2.09 4.91 19.83
C ASP A 18 -1.24 4.91 18.55
N LYS A 19 -1.53 5.90 17.71
CA LYS A 19 -0.94 6.11 16.39
C LYS A 19 0.58 6.32 16.46
N ASN A 20 1.13 6.56 17.65
CA ASN A 20 2.55 6.79 17.91
C ASN A 20 3.30 5.55 18.44
N ASN A 21 2.66 4.37 18.46
CA ASN A 21 3.31 3.14 18.89
C ASN A 21 4.35 2.67 17.86
N GLY A 22 5.58 2.36 18.30
CA GLY A 22 6.67 1.94 17.41
C GLY A 22 6.38 0.65 16.63
N VAL A 23 5.51 -0.22 17.16
CA VAL A 23 5.12 -1.47 16.51
C VAL A 23 4.33 -1.21 15.22
N THR A 24 3.38 -0.28 15.22
CA THR A 24 2.61 0.05 14.02
C THR A 24 3.50 0.68 12.96
N ALA A 25 4.42 1.56 13.37
CA ALA A 25 5.41 2.16 12.50
C ALA A 25 6.31 1.10 11.82
N PHE A 26 6.76 0.09 12.57
CA PHE A 26 7.53 -1.03 12.02
C PHE A 26 6.76 -1.85 10.98
N PHE A 27 5.51 -2.22 11.27
CA PHE A 27 4.69 -2.98 10.32
C PHE A 27 4.39 -2.19 9.06
N PHE A 28 4.14 -0.88 9.17
CA PHE A 28 3.96 -0.01 8.02
C PHE A 28 5.20 0.04 7.13
N ASP A 29 6.39 0.19 7.72
CA ASP A 29 7.65 0.19 6.97
C ASP A 29 7.92 -1.17 6.31
N MET A 30 7.75 -2.28 7.04
CA MET A 30 8.00 -3.62 6.52
C MET A 30 7.05 -3.97 5.37
N THR A 31 5.76 -3.70 5.53
CA THR A 31 4.76 -3.94 4.47
C THR A 31 4.96 -3.02 3.28
N GLY A 32 5.31 -1.74 3.51
CA GLY A 32 5.64 -0.79 2.45
C GLY A 32 6.86 -1.23 1.63
N ILE A 33 7.94 -1.70 2.27
CA ILE A 33 9.14 -2.22 1.58
C ILE A 33 8.80 -3.49 0.78
N MET A 34 8.00 -4.39 1.35
CA MET A 34 7.57 -5.61 0.66
C MET A 34 6.77 -5.29 -0.61
N ILE A 35 5.84 -4.34 -0.54
CA ILE A 35 5.06 -3.91 -1.72
C ILE A 35 5.97 -3.18 -2.71
N PHE A 36 6.83 -2.27 -2.25
CA PHE A 36 7.72 -1.50 -3.11
C PHE A 36 8.71 -2.39 -3.87
N SER A 37 9.34 -3.35 -3.20
CA SER A 37 10.22 -4.35 -3.83
C SER A 37 9.46 -5.23 -4.84
N GLY A 38 8.24 -5.66 -4.51
CA GLY A 38 7.37 -6.38 -5.44
C GLY A 38 7.03 -5.55 -6.70
N VAL A 39 6.75 -4.26 -6.54
CA VAL A 39 6.51 -3.34 -7.67
C VAL A 39 7.76 -3.16 -8.52
N ILE A 40 8.94 -2.97 -7.91
CA ILE A 40 10.21 -2.87 -8.64
C ILE A 40 10.48 -4.15 -9.43
N MET A 41 10.30 -5.31 -8.81
CA MET A 41 10.51 -6.60 -9.47
C MET A 41 9.52 -6.82 -10.62
N ALA A 42 8.26 -6.44 -10.45
CA ALA A 42 7.26 -6.54 -11.50
C ALA A 42 7.56 -5.58 -12.67
N LEU A 43 8.03 -4.36 -12.38
CA LEU A 43 8.44 -3.39 -13.39
C LEU A 43 9.72 -3.81 -14.10
N SER A 44 10.73 -4.31 -13.38
CA SER A 44 11.97 -4.81 -13.97
C SER A 44 11.68 -5.99 -14.89
N ARG A 45 10.89 -6.97 -14.45
CA ARG A 45 10.44 -8.08 -15.28
C ARG A 45 9.70 -7.60 -16.53
N HIS A 46 8.82 -6.60 -16.40
CA HIS A 46 8.13 -6.01 -17.55
C HIS A 46 9.08 -5.31 -18.55
N LEU A 47 10.20 -4.75 -18.07
CA LEU A 47 11.22 -4.09 -18.89
C LEU A 47 12.21 -5.09 -19.50
N PHE A 48 12.54 -6.19 -18.83
CA PHE A 48 13.46 -7.22 -19.34
C PHE A 48 12.77 -8.25 -20.25
N ASP A 49 11.52 -8.65 -19.97
CA ASP A 49 10.75 -9.60 -20.80
C ASP A 49 10.18 -8.94 -22.10
N ARG A 50 10.75 -7.81 -22.56
CA ARG A 50 10.37 -7.17 -23.84
C ARG A 50 10.64 -8.08 -25.07
N SER A 51 11.44 -9.13 -24.94
CA SER A 51 12.01 -9.90 -26.06
C SER A 51 11.00 -10.78 -26.84
N HIS A 52 9.77 -10.99 -26.36
CA HIS A 52 8.75 -11.82 -27.04
C HIS A 52 7.50 -11.03 -27.48
N ARG A 53 7.65 -9.74 -27.81
CA ARG A 53 6.50 -8.89 -28.18
C ARG A 53 5.95 -9.23 -29.56
N ILE A 54 4.80 -9.87 -29.56
CA ILE A 54 3.87 -9.87 -30.68
C ILE A 54 3.32 -8.44 -30.83
N VAL A 55 3.55 -7.83 -31.99
CA VAL A 55 3.07 -6.50 -32.39
C VAL A 55 1.54 -6.54 -32.46
N GLY A 56 0.83 -5.77 -31.62
CA GLY A 56 -0.63 -5.57 -31.77
C GLY A 56 -1.50 -5.58 -30.51
N LEU A 57 -0.98 -5.91 -29.32
CA LEU A 57 -1.81 -5.94 -28.10
C LEU A 57 -1.90 -4.56 -27.40
N PRO A 58 -3.10 -4.14 -26.92
CA PRO A 58 -3.32 -2.85 -26.30
C PRO A 58 -2.38 -2.60 -25.11
N ARG A 59 -1.84 -1.38 -25.08
CA ARG A 59 -0.80 -0.83 -24.19
C ARG A 59 -1.21 -0.71 -22.70
N ARG A 60 -2.07 -1.59 -22.18
CA ARG A 60 -2.75 -1.43 -20.89
C ARG A 60 -2.28 -2.43 -19.83
N SER A 61 -0.99 -2.37 -19.44
CA SER A 61 -0.40 -3.39 -18.53
C SER A 61 0.47 -2.90 -17.38
N SER A 62 0.90 -1.65 -17.30
CA SER A 62 1.79 -1.19 -16.22
C SER A 62 1.22 -0.06 -15.38
N LEU A 63 0.15 0.61 -15.83
CA LEU A 63 -0.41 1.77 -15.14
C LEU A 63 -0.84 1.46 -13.70
N ALA A 64 -1.49 0.32 -13.45
CA ALA A 64 -1.88 -0.07 -12.10
C ALA A 64 -0.69 -0.34 -11.17
N LEU A 65 0.40 -0.91 -11.71
CA LEU A 65 1.64 -1.14 -10.96
C LEU A 65 2.36 0.17 -10.65
N VAL A 66 2.40 1.10 -11.62
CA VAL A 66 2.95 2.45 -11.43
C VAL A 66 2.13 3.24 -10.41
N LEU A 67 0.80 3.17 -10.48
CA LEU A 67 -0.08 3.78 -9.49
C LEU A 67 0.14 3.20 -8.10
N LEU A 68 0.23 1.86 -7.98
CA LEU A 68 0.51 1.19 -6.71
C LEU A 68 1.87 1.62 -6.13
N GLY A 69 2.92 1.65 -6.94
CA GLY A 69 4.23 2.14 -6.53
C GLY A 69 4.18 3.61 -6.09
N GLY A 70 3.47 4.46 -6.84
CA GLY A 70 3.27 5.87 -6.51
C GLY A 70 2.56 6.07 -5.16
N ILE A 71 1.50 5.32 -4.89
CA ILE A 71 0.79 5.37 -3.60
C ILE A 71 1.73 5.05 -2.44
N VAL A 72 2.52 3.98 -2.58
CA VAL A 72 3.48 3.55 -1.54
C VAL A 72 4.55 4.63 -1.32
N VAL A 73 5.12 5.18 -2.39
CA VAL A 73 6.14 6.25 -2.29
C VAL A 73 5.57 7.49 -1.59
N VAL A 74 4.40 7.97 -2.01
CA VAL A 74 3.75 9.13 -1.37
C VAL A 74 3.40 8.83 0.09
N GLY A 75 3.01 7.59 0.41
CA GLY A 75 2.77 7.14 1.79
C GLY A 75 4.03 7.23 2.67
N PHE A 76 5.17 6.75 2.18
CA PHE A 76 6.46 6.88 2.89
C PHE A 76 6.86 8.33 3.11
N VAL A 77 6.66 9.20 2.11
CA VAL A 77 6.94 10.63 2.22
C VAL A 77 6.04 11.28 3.28
N LEU A 78 4.74 10.97 3.29
CA LEU A 78 3.80 11.47 4.30
C LEU A 78 4.18 11.03 5.71
N GLU A 79 4.61 9.78 5.87
CA GLU A 79 5.06 9.29 7.18
C GLU A 79 6.34 9.99 7.64
N GLY A 80 7.30 10.23 6.74
CA GLY A 80 8.50 11.02 7.05
C GLY A 80 8.17 12.46 7.44
N MET A 81 7.24 13.11 6.74
CA MET A 81 6.75 14.44 7.11
C MET A 81 6.04 14.42 8.47
N ARG A 82 5.23 13.39 8.76
CA ARG A 82 4.56 13.23 10.06
C ARG A 82 5.57 13.10 11.20
N ILE A 83 6.62 12.30 11.02
CA ILE A 83 7.68 12.12 12.02
C ILE A 83 8.44 13.44 12.24
N ALA A 84 8.78 14.16 11.15
CA ALA A 84 9.46 15.45 11.22
C ALA A 84 8.64 16.52 11.98
N MET A 85 7.31 16.55 11.76
CA MET A 85 6.42 17.50 12.44
C MET A 85 6.14 17.13 13.91
N THR A 86 6.03 15.85 14.22
CA THR A 86 5.63 15.39 15.57
C THR A 86 6.80 15.20 16.52
N GLY A 87 8.05 15.30 16.04
CA GLY A 87 9.25 15.14 16.86
C GLY A 87 9.36 13.78 17.54
N ALA A 88 8.66 12.76 17.02
CA ALA A 88 8.45 11.45 17.64
C ALA A 88 9.69 10.54 17.57
N ALA A 89 10.89 11.06 17.83
CA ALA A 89 12.17 10.37 17.67
C ALA A 89 12.31 9.08 18.52
N GLY A 90 11.56 8.95 19.62
CA GLY A 90 11.66 7.81 20.55
C GLY A 90 11.05 6.50 20.03
N SER A 91 9.89 6.55 19.37
CA SER A 91 9.20 5.37 18.79
C SER A 91 9.29 5.32 17.26
N ALA A 92 9.66 6.43 16.60
CA ALA A 92 9.85 6.50 15.15
C ALA A 92 11.13 5.81 14.66
N ALA A 93 12.08 5.47 15.54
CA ALA A 93 13.28 4.73 15.17
C ALA A 93 12.98 3.33 14.58
N TYR A 94 11.80 2.77 14.86
CA TYR A 94 11.35 1.51 14.28
C TYR A 94 10.84 1.64 12.83
N ALA A 95 10.50 2.85 12.39
CA ALA A 95 10.23 3.16 10.98
C ALA A 95 11.51 3.69 10.32
N PHE A 96 12.43 2.79 9.98
CA PHE A 96 13.73 3.10 9.37
C PHE A 96 13.62 3.99 8.13
N VAL A 97 12.66 3.71 7.24
CA VAL A 97 12.46 4.45 5.98
C VAL A 97 11.80 5.79 6.26
N GLY A 98 10.73 5.80 7.06
CA GLY A 98 10.06 7.05 7.47
C GLY A 98 11.01 8.00 8.22
N PHE A 99 11.85 7.46 9.11
CA PHE A 99 12.86 8.22 9.83
C PHE A 99 13.99 8.73 8.91
N SER A 100 14.46 7.91 7.97
CA SER A 100 15.45 8.37 6.99
C SER A 100 14.91 9.54 6.15
N ILE A 101 13.65 9.46 5.73
CA ILE A 101 12.97 10.53 4.99
C ILE A 101 12.75 11.76 5.88
N SER A 102 12.44 11.61 7.17
CA SER A 102 12.22 12.74 8.07
C SER A 102 13.47 13.61 8.23
N THR A 103 14.68 13.03 8.15
CA THR A 103 15.93 13.81 8.21
C THR A 103 16.15 14.74 7.02
N LEU A 104 15.49 14.50 5.89
CA LEU A 104 15.53 15.39 4.73
C LEU A 104 14.69 16.66 4.94
N PHE A 105 13.86 16.69 5.97
CA PHE A 105 12.91 17.74 6.25
C PHE A 105 13.33 18.55 7.48
N SER A 106 13.94 19.72 7.26
CA SER A 106 14.53 20.54 8.33
C SER A 106 13.61 21.62 8.90
N ASN A 107 12.46 21.90 8.26
CA ASN A 107 11.57 23.01 8.63
C ASN A 107 10.14 22.55 8.98
N PRO A 108 9.86 22.17 10.24
CA PRO A 108 8.56 21.67 10.72
C PRO A 108 7.37 22.59 10.38
N GLU A 109 7.54 23.91 10.44
CA GLU A 109 6.46 24.88 10.17
C GLU A 109 6.05 24.91 8.70
N ALA A 110 7.00 24.76 7.76
CA ALA A 110 6.67 24.69 6.33
C ALA A 110 6.02 23.33 5.96
N LEU A 111 6.28 22.30 6.76
CA LEU A 111 5.75 20.95 6.52
C LEU A 111 4.28 20.82 6.87
N SER A 112 3.77 21.56 7.86
CA SER A 112 2.35 21.50 8.22
C SER A 112 1.45 21.96 7.07
N ASP A 113 1.84 23.02 6.36
CA ASP A 113 1.13 23.54 5.20
C ASP A 113 1.19 22.58 4.01
N VAL A 114 2.34 21.94 3.76
CA VAL A 114 2.55 21.02 2.62
C VAL A 114 1.95 19.64 2.88
N TYR A 115 1.93 19.19 4.13
CA TYR A 115 1.41 17.87 4.53
C TYR A 115 -0.05 17.68 4.08
N GLY A 116 -0.87 18.73 4.20
CA GLY A 116 -2.27 18.70 3.72
C GLY A 116 -2.37 18.36 2.23
N TYR A 117 -1.57 19.03 1.39
CA TYR A 117 -1.53 18.74 -0.05
C TYR A 117 -1.02 17.33 -0.35
N GLY A 118 0.03 16.88 0.35
CA GLY A 118 0.55 15.53 0.21
C GLY A 118 -0.50 14.46 0.56
N TRP A 119 -1.29 14.70 1.60
CA TRP A 119 -2.40 13.82 1.98
C TRP A 119 -3.47 13.73 0.89
N TYR A 120 -3.87 14.87 0.31
CA TYR A 120 -4.82 14.88 -0.81
C TYR A 120 -4.28 14.14 -2.03
N VAL A 121 -3.00 14.32 -2.38
CA VAL A 121 -2.36 13.59 -3.47
C VAL A 121 -2.43 12.08 -3.21
N HIS A 122 -2.12 11.63 -1.99
CA HIS A 122 -2.22 10.22 -1.62
C HIS A 122 -3.65 9.68 -1.71
N ALA A 123 -4.64 10.44 -1.21
CA ALA A 123 -6.04 10.08 -1.27
C ALA A 123 -6.55 9.97 -2.72
N VAL A 124 -6.20 10.93 -3.57
CA VAL A 124 -6.56 10.93 -4.99
C VAL A 124 -5.90 9.77 -5.73
N LEU A 125 -4.61 9.51 -5.48
CA LEU A 125 -3.91 8.36 -6.06
C LEU A 125 -4.56 7.03 -5.65
N THR A 126 -4.92 6.90 -4.37
CA THR A 126 -5.61 5.71 -3.85
C THR A 126 -6.98 5.53 -4.49
N GLY A 127 -7.77 6.61 -4.59
CA GLY A 127 -9.06 6.59 -5.29
C GLY A 127 -8.93 6.22 -6.76
N ALA A 128 -7.94 6.79 -7.46
CA ALA A 128 -7.65 6.44 -8.84
C ALA A 128 -7.29 4.95 -8.96
N PHE A 129 -6.42 4.43 -8.09
CA PHE A 129 -6.06 3.02 -8.08
C PHE A 129 -7.27 2.11 -7.90
N ILE A 130 -8.20 2.43 -6.98
CA ILE A 130 -9.44 1.66 -6.78
C ILE A 130 -10.30 1.64 -8.06
N VAL A 131 -10.47 2.78 -8.72
CA VAL A 131 -11.22 2.85 -9.99
C VAL A 131 -10.52 2.06 -11.09
N PHE A 132 -9.19 2.02 -11.10
CA PHE A 132 -8.40 1.27 -12.07
C PHE A 132 -8.26 -0.22 -11.74
N LEU A 133 -8.54 -0.67 -10.50
CA LEU A 133 -8.47 -2.08 -10.09
C LEU A 133 -9.22 -3.00 -11.05
N PRO A 134 -10.51 -2.79 -11.37
CA PRO A 134 -11.27 -3.72 -12.21
C PRO A 134 -10.78 -3.80 -13.66
N PHE A 135 -10.05 -2.79 -14.12
CA PHE A 135 -9.50 -2.73 -15.47
C PHE A 135 -8.03 -3.19 -15.55
N SER A 136 -7.47 -3.64 -14.43
CA SER A 136 -6.06 -4.04 -14.32
C SER A 136 -5.87 -5.56 -14.31
N ARG A 137 -4.64 -6.00 -14.62
CA ARG A 137 -4.25 -7.42 -14.50
C ARG A 137 -4.21 -7.92 -13.04
N LEU A 138 -4.34 -7.04 -12.04
CA LEU A 138 -4.33 -7.44 -10.62
C LEU A 138 -5.58 -8.23 -10.24
N LEU A 139 -6.71 -8.04 -10.94
CA LEU A 139 -7.91 -8.84 -10.71
C LEU A 139 -7.68 -10.33 -10.97
N HIS A 140 -6.68 -10.74 -11.77
CA HIS A 140 -6.40 -12.16 -11.97
C HIS A 140 -5.99 -12.89 -10.68
N ILE A 141 -5.43 -12.20 -9.68
CA ILE A 141 -5.16 -12.83 -8.37
C ILE A 141 -6.46 -13.32 -7.72
N ILE A 142 -7.56 -12.60 -7.91
CA ILE A 142 -8.86 -12.90 -7.29
C ILE A 142 -9.71 -13.78 -8.22
N LEU A 143 -9.79 -13.42 -9.50
CA LEU A 143 -10.64 -14.13 -10.46
C LEU A 143 -10.16 -15.57 -10.72
N SER A 144 -8.84 -15.82 -10.75
CA SER A 144 -8.31 -17.15 -11.07
C SER A 144 -8.77 -18.25 -10.08
N PRO A 145 -8.63 -18.08 -8.75
CA PRO A 145 -9.13 -19.07 -7.81
C PRO A 145 -10.67 -19.15 -7.80
N VAL A 146 -11.37 -18.04 -7.99
CA VAL A 146 -12.85 -18.05 -8.05
C VAL A 146 -13.36 -18.84 -9.24
N VAL A 147 -12.80 -18.61 -10.43
CA VAL A 147 -13.15 -19.36 -11.65
C VAL A 147 -12.78 -20.84 -11.49
N LEU A 148 -11.64 -21.16 -10.88
CA LEU A 148 -11.25 -22.54 -10.61
C LEU A 148 -12.23 -23.24 -9.65
N ALA A 149 -12.64 -22.56 -8.56
CA ALA A 149 -13.59 -23.09 -7.60
C ALA A 149 -14.99 -23.29 -8.22
N LEU A 150 -15.45 -22.31 -9.02
CA LEU A 150 -16.71 -22.41 -9.76
C LEU A 150 -16.69 -23.57 -10.74
N ASN A 151 -15.61 -23.71 -11.52
CA ASN A 151 -15.44 -24.80 -12.47
C ASN A 151 -15.45 -26.18 -11.77
N ALA A 152 -14.76 -26.29 -10.63
CA ALA A 152 -14.77 -27.52 -9.82
C ALA A 152 -16.17 -27.85 -9.29
N ALA A 153 -16.92 -26.85 -8.83
CA ALA A 153 -18.31 -27.04 -8.35
C ALA A 153 -19.27 -27.44 -9.48
N THR A 154 -19.15 -26.83 -10.67
CA THR A 154 -19.96 -27.22 -11.84
C THR A 154 -19.59 -28.60 -12.36
N ALA A 155 -18.29 -28.95 -12.42
CA ALA A 155 -17.84 -30.27 -12.88
C ALA A 155 -18.34 -31.40 -11.97
N HIS A 156 -18.43 -31.16 -10.65
CA HIS A 156 -18.99 -32.13 -9.71
C HIS A 156 -20.51 -32.33 -9.90
N LYS A 157 -21.23 -31.30 -10.35
CA LYS A 157 -22.69 -31.35 -10.59
C LYS A 157 -23.06 -32.18 -11.83
N PHE A 158 -22.19 -32.22 -12.84
CA PHE A 158 -22.40 -33.01 -14.07
C PHE A 158 -21.93 -34.46 -13.98
N LYS A 159 -21.10 -34.81 -12.98
CA LYS A 159 -20.57 -36.19 -12.80
C LYS A 159 -21.43 -37.06 -11.88
N GLY A 160 -22.46 -36.48 -11.25
CA GLY A 160 -23.41 -37.16 -10.37
C GLY A 160 -24.81 -37.34 -10.97
N GLN A 161 -24.97 -37.09 -12.27
CA GLN A 161 -26.11 -37.54 -13.09
C GLN A 161 -25.64 -38.69 -13.98
#